data_AF-A0A2N6DCS3-F1
#
_entry.id   AF-A0A2N6DCS3-F1
#
_cell.length_a   1.000
_cell.length_b   1.000
_cell.length_c   1.000
_cell.angle_alpha   90.00
_cell.angle_beta   90.00
_cell.angle_gamma   90.00
#
_symmetry.space_group_name_H-M   'P 1'
#
loop_
_entity.id
_entity.type
_entity.pdbx_description
1 polymer ?
#
loop_
_entity_poly.entity_id
_entity_poly.type
_entity_poly.pdbx_seq_one_letter_code
_entity_poly.pdbx_strand_id
1 'polypeptide(L)'
;MDLTQNFSPKPMTAQDAALLQNNGYKLIKGICEDIDRGHITTSMTIKSGKRLVSLLIPNGEAVISGAEIGYPIYCLIKGKDIYVFRDIKYMMTKILNN
;
A
#
# COMPACT_ATOMS: atom_id res chain seq x y z
N MET A 1 -20.46 11.22 38.43
CA MET A 1 -20.23 9.86 37.90
C MET A 1 -19.27 10.02 36.74
N ASP A 2 -17.97 9.95 37.03
CA ASP A 2 -16.92 10.17 36.03
C ASP A 2 -16.57 8.86 35.35
N LEU A 3 -16.85 8.79 34.06
CA LEU A 3 -16.49 7.68 33.16
C LEU A 3 -15.08 7.92 32.62
N THR A 4 -14.05 7.66 33.44
CA THR A 4 -12.67 7.52 32.96
C THR A 4 -12.53 6.17 32.26
N GLN A 5 -12.64 6.17 30.93
CA GLN A 5 -12.29 5.00 30.12
C GLN A 5 -10.77 4.78 30.17
N ASN A 6 -10.36 3.76 30.93
CA ASN A 6 -9.00 3.21 30.89
C ASN A 6 -8.70 2.68 29.49
N PHE A 7 -8.08 3.50 28.64
CA PHE A 7 -7.36 3.03 27.45
C PHE A 7 -6.05 2.36 27.91
N SER A 8 -6.16 1.16 28.46
CA SER A 8 -5.00 0.29 28.60
C SER A 8 -4.55 -0.13 27.19
N PRO A 9 -3.31 0.17 26.77
CA PRO A 9 -2.80 -0.36 25.51
C PRO A 9 -2.83 -1.88 25.59
N LYS A 10 -3.59 -2.51 24.68
CA LYS A 10 -3.68 -3.95 24.61
C LYS A 10 -2.26 -4.50 24.42
N PRO A 11 -1.79 -5.45 25.24
CA PRO A 11 -0.46 -6.01 25.07
C PRO A 11 -0.38 -6.63 23.67
N MET A 12 0.59 -6.14 22.88
CA MET A 12 0.80 -6.53 21.50
C MET A 12 0.99 -8.05 21.45
N THR A 13 0.12 -8.77 20.73
CA THR A 13 0.21 -10.23 20.68
C THR A 13 1.44 -10.63 19.86
N ALA A 14 1.94 -11.86 20.06
CA ALA A 14 3.04 -12.40 19.24
C ALA A 14 2.69 -12.41 17.74
N GLN A 15 1.40 -12.49 17.40
CA GLN A 15 0.86 -12.40 16.04
C GLN A 15 0.94 -10.96 15.52
N ASP A 16 0.58 -9.97 16.33
CA ASP A 16 0.74 -8.54 15.99
C ASP A 16 2.22 -8.18 15.80
N ALA A 17 3.11 -8.76 16.62
CA ALA A 17 4.55 -8.58 16.50
C ALA A 17 5.14 -9.23 15.24
N ALA A 18 4.60 -10.38 14.80
CA ALA A 18 5.00 -11.02 13.55
C ALA A 18 4.55 -10.23 12.31
N LEU A 19 3.38 -9.59 12.36
CA LEU A 19 2.93 -8.66 11.32
C LEU A 19 3.78 -7.40 11.23
N LEU A 20 4.42 -7.01 12.34
CA LEU A 20 5.36 -5.89 12.44
C LEU A 20 6.82 -6.30 12.14
N GLN A 21 7.12 -7.59 11.97
CA GLN A 21 8.46 -8.01 11.54
C GLN A 21 8.71 -7.46 10.15
N ASN A 22 9.81 -6.70 10.03
CA ASN A 22 10.22 -6.03 8.82
C ASN A 22 10.73 -7.06 7.80
N ASN A 23 9.80 -7.80 7.18
CA ASN A 23 10.04 -8.88 6.21
C ASN A 23 10.55 -8.37 4.85
N GLY A 24 11.29 -7.26 4.84
CA GLY A 24 11.80 -6.60 3.64
C GLY A 24 10.77 -5.79 2.86
N TYR A 25 9.55 -5.63 3.39
CA TYR A 25 8.52 -4.79 2.78
C TYR A 25 8.81 -3.30 3.02
N LYS A 26 8.80 -2.51 1.94
CA LYS A 26 8.89 -1.05 1.99
C LYS A 26 7.57 -0.47 1.52
N LEU A 27 6.95 0.35 2.37
CA LEU A 27 5.73 1.06 2.04
C LEU A 27 6.05 2.50 1.63
N ILE A 28 5.55 2.90 0.47
CA ILE A 28 5.62 4.26 -0.05
C ILE A 28 4.20 4.79 -0.17
N LYS A 29 3.92 5.88 0.53
CA LYS A 29 2.68 6.65 0.37
C LYS A 29 2.99 7.88 -0.49
N GLY A 30 2.18 8.12 -1.50
CA GLY A 30 2.35 9.28 -2.36
C GLY A 30 1.06 9.68 -3.08
N ILE A 31 1.20 10.64 -3.99
CA ILE A 31 0.16 11.03 -4.94
C ILE A 31 0.51 10.41 -6.28
N CYS A 32 -0.46 9.81 -6.96
CA CYS A 32 -0.28 9.38 -8.33
C CYS A 32 -0.24 10.61 -9.24
N GLU A 33 0.89 10.89 -9.86
CA GLU A 33 1.05 12.05 -10.75
C GLU A 33 0.74 11.71 -12.20
N ASP A 34 0.98 10.46 -12.62
CA ASP A 34 0.78 10.04 -14.00
C ASP A 34 0.42 8.55 -14.08
N ILE A 35 -0.39 8.22 -15.08
CA ILE A 35 -0.81 6.85 -15.42
C ILE A 35 -0.85 6.74 -16.94
N ASP A 36 0.05 5.94 -17.51
CA ASP A 36 0.06 5.60 -18.93
C ASP A 36 -0.29 4.12 -19.11
N ARG A 37 -1.40 3.85 -19.82
CA ARG A 37 -1.92 2.49 -20.01
C ARG A 37 -1.50 1.97 -21.38
N GLY A 38 -0.50 1.11 -21.38
CA GLY A 38 -0.10 0.35 -22.57
C GLY A 38 -0.98 -0.88 -22.82
N HIS A 39 -0.59 -1.67 -23.82
CA HIS A 39 -1.37 -2.85 -24.23
C HIS A 39 -1.36 -3.99 -23.18
N ILE A 40 -0.24 -4.17 -22.47
CA ILE A 40 -0.06 -5.27 -21.48
C ILE A 40 0.16 -4.71 -20.08
N THR A 41 0.91 -3.61 -19.99
CA THR A 41 1.35 -3.01 -18.73
C THR A 41 0.97 -1.54 -18.67
N THR A 42 0.75 -1.08 -17.44
CA THR A 42 0.49 0.32 -17.10
C THR A 42 1.74 0.87 -16.42
N SER A 43 2.25 1.99 -16.92
CA SER A 43 3.24 2.79 -16.22
C SER A 43 2.54 3.75 -15.26
N MET A 44 3.08 3.89 -14.06
CA MET A 44 2.52 4.76 -13.03
C MET A 44 3.62 5.51 -12.32
N THR A 45 3.42 6.81 -12.15
CA THR A 45 4.34 7.67 -11.39
C THR A 45 3.70 8.08 -10.08
N ILE A 46 4.40 7.81 -8.97
CA ILE A 46 3.98 8.14 -7.62
C ILE A 46 4.98 9.13 -7.03
N LYS A 47 4.49 10.28 -6.60
CA LYS A 47 5.28 11.27 -5.88
C LYS A 47 5.09 11.15 -4.38
N SER A 48 6.19 10.93 -3.67
CA SER A 48 6.23 10.92 -2.21
C SER A 48 7.17 12.04 -1.73
N GLY A 49 6.58 13.20 -1.41
CA GLY A 49 7.34 14.40 -1.07
C GLY A 49 8.22 14.88 -2.22
N LYS A 50 9.55 14.82 -2.05
CA LYS A 50 10.55 15.18 -3.08
C LYS A 50 11.00 14.01 -3.95
N ARG A 51 10.46 12.80 -3.73
CA ARG A 51 10.84 11.58 -4.45
C ARG A 51 9.78 11.24 -5.49
N LEU A 52 10.23 10.83 -6.67
CA LEU A 52 9.40 10.22 -7.69
C LEU A 52 9.71 8.73 -7.76
N VAL A 53 8.66 7.92 -7.84
CA VAL A 53 8.74 6.48 -7.99
C VAL A 53 7.96 6.14 -9.23
N SER A 54 8.65 5.64 -10.26
CA SER A 54 8.00 5.12 -11.46
C SER A 54 7.92 3.60 -11.36
N LEU A 55 6.76 3.07 -11.66
CA LEU A 55 6.43 1.65 -11.56
C LEU A 55 5.83 1.18 -12.88
N LEU A 56 6.07 -0.07 -13.21
CA LEU A 56 5.46 -0.73 -14.36
C LEU A 56 4.76 -1.98 -13.84
N ILE A 57 3.43 -2.00 -13.96
CA ILE A 57 2.58 -3.06 -13.41
C ILE A 57 1.67 -3.63 -14.50
N PRO A 58 1.22 -4.90 -14.40
CA PRO A 58 0.23 -5.45 -15.32
C PRO A 58 -1.08 -4.65 -15.29
N ASN A 59 -1.74 -4.50 -16.43
CA ASN A 59 -2.99 -3.75 -16.55
C ASN A 59 -4.08 -4.24 -15.57
N GLY A 60 -4.17 -5.56 -15.34
CA GLY A 60 -5.12 -6.12 -14.37
C GLY A 60 -4.88 -5.59 -12.95
N GLU A 61 -3.64 -5.56 -12.49
CA GLU A 61 -3.30 -5.01 -11.17
C GLU A 61 -3.53 -3.50 -11.11
N ALA A 62 -3.27 -2.76 -12.20
CA ALA A 62 -3.54 -1.34 -12.26
C ALA A 62 -5.03 -1.01 -12.09
N VAL A 63 -5.91 -1.77 -12.75
CA VAL A 63 -7.37 -1.61 -12.60
C VAL A 63 -7.80 -1.89 -11.16
N ILE A 64 -7.33 -2.98 -10.58
CA ILE A 64 -7.73 -3.38 -9.22
C ILE A 64 -7.15 -2.44 -8.16
N SER A 65 -5.97 -1.86 -8.40
CA SER A 65 -5.35 -0.90 -7.48
C SER A 65 -6.21 0.34 -7.21
N GLY A 66 -7.14 0.66 -8.12
CA GLY A 66 -7.95 1.87 -8.12
C GLY A 66 -7.17 3.14 -8.42
N ALA A 67 -5.93 3.03 -8.92
CA ALA A 67 -5.04 4.16 -9.17
C ALA A 67 -5.70 5.23 -10.03
N GLU A 68 -5.56 6.49 -9.59
CA GLU A 68 -6.16 7.65 -10.25
C GLU A 68 -5.23 8.85 -10.07
N ILE A 69 -5.03 9.60 -11.16
CA ILE A 69 -4.14 10.76 -11.18
C ILE A 69 -4.67 11.83 -10.21
N GLY A 70 -3.77 12.42 -9.43
CA GLY A 70 -4.07 13.44 -8.42
C GLY A 70 -4.50 12.87 -7.07
N TYR A 71 -4.72 11.56 -6.95
CA TYR A 71 -5.19 10.95 -5.71
C TYR A 71 -4.07 10.24 -4.93
N PRO A 72 -4.22 10.14 -3.59
CA PRO A 72 -3.30 9.36 -2.77
C PRO A 72 -3.33 7.88 -3.12
N ILE A 73 -2.15 7.28 -3.12
CA ILE A 73 -1.94 5.88 -3.41
C ILE A 73 -0.80 5.31 -2.56
N TYR A 74 -0.88 4.01 -2.28
CA TYR A 74 0.13 3.25 -1.56
C TYR A 74 0.81 2.27 -2.50
N CYS A 75 2.13 2.20 -2.40
CA CYS A 75 2.96 1.22 -3.07
C CYS A 75 3.74 0.43 -2.04
N LEU A 76 3.54 -0.87 -2.01
CA LEU A 76 4.26 -1.81 -1.16
C LEU A 76 5.23 -2.60 -2.03
N ILE A 77 6.52 -2.57 -1.66
CA ILE A 77 7.60 -3.19 -2.42
C ILE A 77 8.29 -4.23 -1.55
N LYS A 78 8.45 -5.46 -2.04
CA LYS A 78 9.30 -6.49 -1.43
C LYS A 78 10.14 -7.17 -2.49
N GLY A 79 11.43 -6.85 -2.52
CA GLY A 79 12.32 -7.36 -3.57
C GLY A 79 11.83 -6.95 -4.95
N LYS A 80 11.36 -7.93 -5.75
CA LYS A 80 10.80 -7.72 -7.09
C LYS A 80 9.27 -7.60 -7.09
N ASP A 81 8.61 -7.93 -5.98
CA ASP A 81 7.16 -7.89 -5.87
C ASP A 81 6.71 -6.47 -5.54
N ILE A 82 5.82 -5.93 -6.38
CA ILE A 82 5.28 -4.59 -6.27
C ILE A 82 3.76 -4.69 -6.20
N TYR A 83 3.19 -4.15 -5.13
CA TYR A 83 1.75 -4.06 -4.94
C TYR A 83 1.35 -2.59 -4.86
N VAL A 84 0.31 -2.22 -5.59
CA VAL A 84 -0.21 -0.85 -5.61
C VAL A 84 -1.68 -0.89 -5.24
N PHE A 85 -2.11 0.00 -4.36
CA PHE A 85 -3.48 0.03 -3.87
C PHE A 85 -3.84 1.41 -3.29
N ARG A 86 -5.11 1.79 -3.39
CA ARG A 86 -5.68 2.94 -2.65
C ARG A 86 -6.38 2.53 -1.36
N ASP A 87 -7.07 1.39 -1.37
CA ASP A 87 -7.81 0.89 -0.21
C ASP A 87 -7.00 -0.18 0.54
N ILE A 88 -6.84 0.04 1.86
CA ILE A 88 -6.17 -0.90 2.76
C ILE A 88 -6.96 -2.21 2.88
N LYS A 89 -8.29 -2.20 2.68
CA LYS A 89 -9.10 -3.42 2.69
C LYS A 89 -8.67 -4.38 1.59
N TYR A 90 -8.44 -3.87 0.37
CA TYR A 90 -7.93 -4.67 -0.75
C TYR A 90 -6.55 -5.27 -0.42
N MET A 91 -5.67 -4.47 0.20
CA MET A 91 -4.35 -4.92 0.62
C MET A 91 -4.41 -6.02 1.69
N MET A 92 -5.26 -5.85 2.71
CA MET A 92 -5.45 -6.84 3.78
C MET A 92 -5.94 -8.17 3.22
N THR A 93 -6.88 -8.15 2.26
CA THR A 93 -7.36 -9.40 1.62
C THR A 93 -6.29 -10.09 0.76
N LYS A 94 -5.43 -9.35 0.05
CA LYS A 94 -4.37 -9.97 -0.79
C LYS A 94 -3.13 -10.41 0.00
N ILE A 95 -2.80 -9.75 1.10
CA ILE A 95 -1.59 -10.02 1.88
C ILE A 95 -1.84 -10.98 3.04
N LEU A 96 -3.01 -10.93 3.69
CA LEU A 96 -3.30 -11.78 4.85
C LEU A 96 -3.98 -13.11 4.51
N ASN A 97 -4.58 -13.26 3.32
CA ASN A 97 -5.16 -14.54 2.88
C ASN A 97 -4.18 -15.44 2.10
N ASN A 98 -2.88 -15.12 2.12
CA ASN A 98 -1.83 -15.96 1.57
C ASN A 98 -1.11 -16.73 2.69
#